data_AF-A0A402AFQ8-F1
#
_entry.id   AF-A0A402AFQ8-F1
#
_cell.length_a   1.000
_cell.length_b   1.000
_cell.length_c   1.000
_cell.angle_alpha   90.00
_cell.angle_beta   90.00
_cell.angle_gamma   90.00
#
_symmetry.space_group_name_H-M   'P 1'
#
loop_
_entity.id
_entity.type
_entity.pdbx_description
1 polymer ?
#
loop_
_entity_poly.entity_id
_entity_poly.type
_entity_poly.pdbx_seq_one_letter_code
_entity_poly.pdbx_strand_id
1 'polypeptide(L)'
;MDEQLQQFRESWLYHATLFLFEHMQRCGLAPVPVRVSCGWPMSGGAGQKHVTIGQCFPPTMCADGVAQIFISPRLSDSIDVLGTLLHELIHAHFQGRFGHRKEFSQAARKVGLDGPPTATVVGAQLRPFLQEYVTRVGAYPHAAIVPRVKEKAPGSRLRLYECSCETPIKVRVASNEFDATCNRCEELFVLVEKSEEKEG
;
A
#
# COMPACT_ATOMS: atom_id res chain seq x y z
N MET A 1 -29.02 13.64 1.92
CA MET A 1 -27.60 14.02 2.07
C MET A 1 -27.44 15.32 1.32
N ASP A 2 -26.77 16.30 1.92
CA ASP A 2 -26.50 17.57 1.25
C ASP A 2 -25.63 17.32 0.00
N GLU A 3 -26.06 17.84 -1.15
CA GLU A 3 -25.38 17.70 -2.44
C GLU A 3 -23.95 18.29 -2.39
N GLN A 4 -23.72 19.30 -1.54
CA GLN A 4 -22.38 19.86 -1.31
C GLN A 4 -21.45 18.88 -0.58
N LEU A 5 -21.99 18.06 0.32
CA LEU A 5 -21.18 17.07 1.06
C LEU A 5 -20.76 15.88 0.19
N GLN A 6 -21.43 15.63 -0.94
CA GLN A 6 -21.04 14.58 -1.90
C GLN A 6 -19.75 14.90 -2.65
N GLN A 7 -19.28 16.16 -2.61
CA GLN A 7 -18.02 16.55 -3.25
C GLN A 7 -16.78 16.11 -2.46
N PHE A 8 -16.93 15.78 -1.16
CA PHE A 8 -15.82 15.35 -0.33
C PHE A 8 -15.61 13.83 -0.38
N ARG A 9 -14.36 13.42 -0.63
CA ARG A 9 -13.97 12.00 -0.72
C ARG A 9 -14.32 11.22 0.54
N GLU A 10 -14.03 11.79 1.71
CA GLU A 10 -14.24 11.16 3.01
C GLU A 10 -15.73 10.97 3.30
N SER A 11 -16.57 11.93 2.90
CA SER A 11 -18.02 11.84 2.98
C SER A 11 -18.56 10.70 2.09
N TRP A 12 -18.12 10.65 0.82
CA TRP A 12 -18.47 9.56 -0.09
C TRP A 12 -18.04 8.18 0.45
N LEU A 13 -16.82 8.08 0.99
CA LEU A 13 -16.27 6.84 1.58
C LEU A 13 -17.03 6.41 2.84
N TYR A 14 -17.47 7.36 3.66
CA TYR A 14 -18.31 7.07 4.81
C TYR A 14 -19.66 6.47 4.40
N HIS A 15 -20.34 7.06 3.42
CA HIS A 15 -21.59 6.51 2.90
C HIS A 15 -21.41 5.15 2.22
N ALA A 16 -20.30 4.97 1.50
CA ALA A 16 -19.94 3.70 0.89
C ALA A 16 -19.73 2.63 1.97
N THR A 17 -19.12 2.98 3.09
CA THR A 17 -18.91 2.08 4.23
C THR A 17 -20.23 1.62 4.83
N LEU A 18 -21.20 2.51 5.04
CA LEU A 18 -22.53 2.14 5.55
C LEU A 18 -23.24 1.17 4.59
N PHE A 19 -23.19 1.46 3.29
CA PHE A 19 -23.77 0.60 2.25
C PHE A 19 -23.11 -0.79 2.20
N LEU A 20 -21.77 -0.83 2.24
CA LEU A 20 -21.01 -2.09 2.23
C LEU A 20 -21.22 -2.88 3.53
N PHE A 21 -21.38 -2.23 4.67
CA PHE A 21 -21.70 -2.90 5.92
C PHE A 21 -23.06 -3.57 5.90
N GLU A 22 -24.07 -2.96 5.28
CA GLU A 22 -25.37 -3.62 5.09
C GLU A 22 -25.21 -4.91 4.27
N HIS A 23 -24.43 -4.86 3.18
CA HIS A 23 -24.11 -6.04 2.38
C HIS A 23 -23.34 -7.10 3.17
N MET A 24 -22.29 -6.70 3.88
CA MET A 24 -21.52 -7.60 4.75
C MET A 24 -22.40 -8.29 5.78
N GLN A 25 -23.32 -7.55 6.41
CA GLN A 25 -24.25 -8.08 7.40
C GLN A 25 -25.21 -9.12 6.79
N ARG A 26 -25.73 -8.88 5.58
CA ARG A 26 -26.51 -9.89 4.82
C ARG A 26 -25.69 -11.14 4.51
N CYS A 27 -24.38 -10.97 4.31
CA CYS A 27 -23.43 -12.06 4.19
C CYS A 27 -22.96 -12.63 5.54
N GLY A 28 -23.53 -12.23 6.69
CA GLY A 28 -23.20 -12.75 8.01
C GLY A 28 -21.85 -12.27 8.57
N LEU A 29 -21.34 -11.13 8.10
CA LEU A 29 -20.20 -10.43 8.68
C LEU A 29 -20.70 -9.17 9.39
N ALA A 30 -20.53 -9.13 10.70
CA ALA A 30 -20.98 -7.99 11.51
C ALA A 30 -20.16 -6.71 11.21
N PRO A 31 -20.81 -5.55 11.10
CA PRO A 31 -20.11 -4.27 11.00
C PRO A 31 -19.35 -3.96 12.29
N VAL A 32 -18.27 -3.19 12.17
CA VAL A 32 -17.46 -2.71 13.29
C VAL A 32 -17.21 -1.20 13.15
N PRO A 33 -16.93 -0.48 14.25
CA PRO A 33 -16.52 0.92 14.16
C PRO A 33 -15.25 1.06 13.32
N VAL A 34 -15.30 1.91 12.30
CA VAL A 34 -14.16 2.23 11.43
C VAL A 34 -14.11 3.73 11.12
N ARG A 35 -12.91 4.24 10.84
CA ARG A 35 -12.72 5.51 10.14
C ARG A 35 -12.11 5.24 8.78
N VAL A 36 -12.63 5.90 7.75
CA VAL A 36 -12.18 5.69 6.38
C VAL A 36 -11.70 7.01 5.81
N SER A 37 -10.56 6.99 5.11
CA SER A 37 -9.97 8.18 4.51
C SER A 37 -9.30 7.87 3.18
N CYS A 38 -9.23 8.88 2.31
CA CYS A 38 -8.38 8.82 1.13
C CYS A 38 -6.94 9.19 1.55
N GLY A 39 -6.01 8.25 1.44
CA GLY A 39 -4.65 8.46 1.90
C GLY A 39 -3.71 7.33 1.51
N TRP A 40 -2.41 7.62 1.57
CA TRP A 40 -1.40 6.64 1.20
C TRP A 40 -1.32 5.52 2.24
N PRO A 41 -1.43 4.25 1.84
CA PRO A 41 -1.01 3.13 2.67
C PRO A 41 0.45 3.33 3.11
N MET A 42 0.74 3.01 4.38
CA MET A 42 2.04 3.21 5.01
C MET A 42 3.16 2.51 4.26
N SER A 43 2.92 1.26 3.87
CA SER A 43 3.88 0.44 3.13
C SER A 43 3.37 0.21 1.71
N GLY A 44 4.25 0.34 0.72
CA GLY A 44 3.93 0.04 -0.68
C GLY A 44 3.02 1.06 -1.39
N GLY A 45 2.39 2.01 -0.68
CA GLY A 45 1.43 2.96 -1.26
C GLY A 45 2.01 3.82 -2.39
N ALA A 46 3.20 4.39 -2.18
CA ALA A 46 3.92 5.19 -3.19
C ALA A 46 4.89 4.36 -4.06
N GLY A 47 4.88 3.03 -3.93
CA GLY A 47 5.77 2.13 -4.67
C GLY A 47 5.43 2.05 -6.16
N GLN A 48 6.40 1.58 -6.96
CA GLN A 48 6.20 1.28 -8.38
C GLN A 48 5.91 -0.20 -8.63
N LYS A 49 6.37 -1.07 -7.72
CA LYS A 49 6.12 -2.52 -7.73
C LYS A 49 5.40 -2.90 -6.43
N HIS A 50 4.53 -3.92 -6.50
CA HIS A 50 3.72 -4.39 -5.38
C HIS A 50 2.98 -3.26 -4.67
N VAL A 51 2.21 -2.49 -5.45
CA VAL A 51 1.49 -1.32 -4.96
C VAL A 51 0.39 -1.74 -4.02
N THR A 52 0.39 -1.18 -2.81
CA THR A 52 -0.70 -1.32 -1.86
C THR A 52 -1.77 -0.27 -2.16
N ILE A 53 -2.99 -0.70 -2.44
CA ILE A 53 -4.11 0.18 -2.84
C ILE A 53 -5.17 0.38 -1.75
N GLY A 54 -5.16 -0.45 -0.71
CA GLY A 54 -5.98 -0.33 0.49
C GLY A 54 -5.18 -0.79 1.71
N GLN A 55 -5.50 -0.24 2.88
CA GLN A 55 -4.92 -0.71 4.14
C GLN A 55 -5.84 -0.47 5.33
N CYS A 56 -6.08 -1.52 6.10
CA CYS A 56 -6.70 -1.48 7.42
C CYS A 56 -5.65 -1.51 8.53
N PHE A 57 -5.71 -0.54 9.44
CA PHE A 57 -5.06 -0.56 10.75
C PHE A 57 -6.07 -1.08 11.77
N PRO A 58 -5.89 -2.31 12.32
CA PRO A 58 -6.74 -2.85 13.36
C PRO A 58 -6.81 -1.98 14.62
N PRO A 59 -7.88 -2.15 15.44
CA PRO A 59 -8.08 -1.44 16.71
C PRO A 59 -6.86 -1.39 17.62
N THR A 60 -6.09 -2.48 17.68
CA THR A 60 -4.90 -2.62 18.53
C THR A 60 -3.74 -1.68 18.14
N MET A 61 -3.78 -1.10 16.94
CA MET A 61 -2.80 -0.12 16.47
C MET A 61 -3.30 1.33 16.53
N CYS A 62 -4.53 1.55 16.99
CA CYS A 62 -5.17 2.87 17.02
C CYS A 62 -5.42 3.29 18.47
N ALA A 63 -4.98 4.49 18.85
CA ALA A 63 -4.98 4.94 20.25
C ALA A 63 -6.38 4.96 20.90
N ASP A 64 -7.43 5.13 20.10
CA ASP A 64 -8.82 5.14 20.54
C ASP A 64 -9.57 3.81 20.29
N GLY A 65 -8.84 2.77 19.85
CA GLY A 65 -9.40 1.44 19.63
C GLY A 65 -10.36 1.33 18.44
N VAL A 66 -10.40 2.33 17.55
CA VAL A 66 -11.23 2.28 16.33
C VAL A 66 -10.34 2.01 15.12
N ALA A 67 -10.69 1.00 14.33
CA ALA A 67 -9.91 0.64 13.15
C ALA A 67 -9.88 1.80 12.14
N GLN A 68 -8.73 2.02 11.50
CA GLN A 68 -8.56 3.06 10.48
C GLN A 68 -8.26 2.44 9.12
N ILE A 69 -9.02 2.82 8.09
CA ILE A 69 -8.90 2.33 6.73
C ILE A 69 -8.47 3.46 5.82
N PHE A 70 -7.45 3.19 5.00
CA PHE A 70 -6.96 4.10 3.99
C PHE A 70 -7.18 3.49 2.61
N ILE A 71 -7.86 4.24 1.74
CA ILE A 71 -7.97 3.93 0.32
C ILE A 71 -6.94 4.79 -0.42
N SER A 72 -6.11 4.13 -1.23
CA SER A 72 -5.02 4.79 -1.94
C SER A 72 -5.55 5.86 -2.88
N PRO A 73 -4.95 7.06 -2.90
CA PRO A 73 -5.34 8.12 -3.82
C PRO A 73 -4.96 7.81 -5.28
N ARG A 74 -4.37 6.64 -5.56
CA ARG A 74 -4.16 6.16 -6.93
C ARG A 74 -5.45 5.63 -7.58
N LEU A 75 -6.44 5.27 -6.78
CA LEU A 75 -7.72 4.76 -7.27
C LEU A 75 -8.69 5.91 -7.50
N SER A 76 -9.29 5.97 -8.69
CA SER A 76 -10.38 6.90 -9.02
C SER A 76 -11.62 6.20 -9.58
N ASP A 77 -11.49 4.97 -10.08
CA ASP A 77 -12.65 4.18 -10.49
C ASP A 77 -13.49 3.81 -9.25
N SER A 78 -14.79 4.10 -9.32
CA SER A 78 -15.67 3.95 -8.16
C SER A 78 -15.86 2.49 -7.75
N ILE A 79 -15.87 1.56 -8.72
CA ILE A 79 -16.05 0.14 -8.44
C ILE A 79 -14.77 -0.44 -7.83
N ASP A 80 -13.61 -0.05 -8.32
CA ASP A 80 -12.32 -0.46 -7.74
C ASP A 80 -12.15 0.09 -6.32
N VAL A 81 -12.57 1.34 -6.06
CA VAL A 81 -12.59 1.92 -4.71
C VAL A 81 -13.53 1.16 -3.79
N LEU A 82 -14.76 0.84 -4.22
CA LEU A 82 -15.71 0.06 -3.41
C LEU A 82 -15.21 -1.35 -3.13
N GLY A 83 -14.63 -2.03 -4.14
CA GLY A 83 -14.05 -3.36 -3.97
C GLY A 83 -12.87 -3.37 -3.00
N THR A 84 -11.98 -2.36 -3.11
CA THR A 84 -10.85 -2.19 -2.19
C THR A 84 -11.34 -1.86 -0.78
N LEU A 85 -12.33 -0.98 -0.64
CA LEU A 85 -12.94 -0.68 0.67
C LEU A 85 -13.56 -1.92 1.29
N LEU A 86 -14.32 -2.71 0.53
CA LEU A 86 -14.91 -3.96 1.01
C LEU A 86 -13.84 -4.94 1.49
N HIS A 87 -12.72 -5.06 0.78
CA HIS A 87 -11.57 -5.86 1.22
C HIS A 87 -11.05 -5.41 2.60
N GLU A 88 -10.83 -4.10 2.78
CA GLU A 88 -10.33 -3.57 4.04
C GLU A 88 -11.35 -3.68 5.20
N LEU A 89 -12.65 -3.56 4.90
CA LEU A 89 -13.70 -3.76 5.90
C LEU A 89 -13.73 -5.22 6.41
N ILE A 90 -13.37 -6.21 5.59
CA ILE A 90 -13.20 -7.60 6.05
C ILE A 90 -12.03 -7.71 7.03
N HIS A 91 -10.89 -7.04 6.77
CA HIS A 91 -9.79 -6.98 7.73
C HIS A 91 -10.24 -6.34 9.05
N ALA A 92 -11.02 -5.27 8.98
CA ALA A 92 -11.56 -4.60 10.16
C ALA A 92 -12.51 -5.51 10.95
N HIS A 93 -13.43 -6.23 10.28
CA HIS A 93 -14.31 -7.21 10.89
C HIS A 93 -13.53 -8.26 11.71
N PHE A 94 -12.42 -8.75 11.16
CA PHE A 94 -11.54 -9.70 11.83
C PHE A 94 -10.50 -9.07 12.77
N GLN A 95 -10.54 -7.75 12.96
CA GLN A 95 -9.59 -7.01 13.79
C GLN A 95 -8.12 -7.31 13.42
N GLY A 96 -7.85 -7.52 12.12
CA GLY A 96 -6.51 -7.82 11.60
C GLY A 96 -5.95 -9.21 11.90
N ARG A 97 -6.73 -10.12 12.51
CA ARG A 97 -6.22 -11.41 13.02
C ARG A 97 -5.76 -12.41 11.96
N PHE A 98 -6.42 -12.45 10.80
CA PHE A 98 -6.24 -13.55 9.84
C PHE A 98 -5.37 -13.19 8.64
N GLY A 99 -5.00 -11.91 8.46
CA GLY A 99 -4.38 -11.45 7.20
C GLY A 99 -5.18 -11.98 6.00
N HIS A 100 -4.48 -12.52 4.99
CA HIS A 100 -5.10 -13.10 3.79
C HIS A 100 -5.27 -14.63 3.83
N ARG A 101 -5.44 -15.22 5.02
CA ARG A 101 -5.58 -16.67 5.23
C ARG A 101 -7.02 -17.17 4.98
N LYS A 102 -7.30 -18.42 5.37
CA LYS A 102 -8.54 -19.16 5.04
C LYS A 102 -9.81 -18.40 5.42
N GLU A 103 -9.89 -17.88 6.64
CA GLU A 103 -11.06 -17.17 7.16
C GLU A 103 -11.35 -15.91 6.34
N PHE A 104 -10.31 -15.14 6.03
CA PHE A 104 -10.41 -13.97 5.15
C PHE A 104 -10.84 -14.37 3.73
N SER A 105 -10.22 -15.40 3.15
CA SER A 105 -10.54 -15.87 1.79
C SER A 105 -11.99 -16.34 1.68
N GLN A 106 -12.50 -17.04 2.69
CA GLN A 106 -13.90 -17.45 2.76
C GLN A 106 -14.85 -16.26 2.88
N ALA A 107 -14.53 -15.29 3.75
CA ALA A 107 -15.27 -14.05 3.88
C ALA A 107 -15.32 -13.24 2.58
N ALA A 108 -14.17 -13.04 1.92
CA ALA A 108 -14.05 -12.31 0.67
C ALA A 108 -14.95 -12.92 -0.41
N ARG A 109 -14.90 -14.24 -0.60
CA ARG A 109 -15.79 -14.94 -1.53
C ARG A 109 -17.26 -14.79 -1.16
N LYS A 110 -17.59 -14.87 0.13
CA LYS A 110 -18.98 -14.76 0.62
C LYS A 110 -19.61 -13.39 0.33
N VAL A 111 -18.81 -12.33 0.35
CA VAL A 111 -19.27 -10.97 0.00
C VAL A 111 -19.17 -10.67 -1.50
N GLY A 112 -18.72 -11.63 -2.32
CA GLY A 112 -18.66 -11.51 -3.79
C GLY A 112 -17.37 -10.89 -4.33
N LEU A 113 -16.28 -10.90 -3.54
CA LEU A 113 -14.94 -10.64 -4.06
C LEU A 113 -14.32 -11.92 -4.63
N ASP A 114 -13.66 -11.79 -5.77
CA ASP A 114 -13.01 -12.89 -6.51
C ASP A 114 -11.49 -12.72 -6.56
N GLY A 115 -10.79 -13.74 -7.08
CA GLY A 115 -9.34 -13.73 -7.25
C GLY A 115 -8.52 -14.12 -6.01
N PRO A 116 -7.20 -13.93 -6.05
CA PRO A 116 -6.32 -14.21 -4.92
C PRO A 116 -6.64 -13.29 -3.74
N PRO A 117 -6.65 -13.78 -2.48
CA PRO A 117 -6.93 -12.95 -1.32
C PRO A 117 -6.04 -11.72 -1.15
N THR A 118 -4.82 -11.71 -1.69
CA THR A 118 -3.90 -10.57 -1.66
C THR A 118 -4.16 -9.52 -2.75
N ALA A 119 -5.01 -9.84 -3.74
CA ALA A 119 -5.29 -9.02 -4.91
C ALA A 119 -6.71 -9.31 -5.43
N THR A 120 -7.69 -9.16 -4.54
CA THR A 120 -9.09 -9.44 -4.87
C THR A 120 -9.63 -8.47 -5.91
N VAL A 121 -10.56 -8.95 -6.73
CA VAL A 121 -11.31 -8.15 -7.69
C VAL A 121 -12.81 -8.21 -7.38
N VAL A 122 -13.58 -7.24 -7.85
CA VAL A 122 -15.04 -7.25 -7.73
C VAL A 122 -15.61 -8.35 -8.64
N GLY A 123 -16.24 -9.35 -8.04
CA GLY A 123 -16.85 -10.46 -8.75
C GLY A 123 -18.07 -10.06 -9.58
N ALA A 124 -18.44 -10.92 -10.55
CA ALA A 124 -19.49 -10.62 -11.51
C ALA A 124 -20.87 -10.38 -10.86
N GLN A 125 -21.18 -11.07 -9.75
CA GLN A 125 -22.44 -10.90 -9.02
C GLN A 125 -22.45 -9.66 -8.12
N LEU A 126 -21.29 -9.24 -7.63
CA LEU A 126 -21.15 -8.07 -6.76
C LEU A 126 -21.18 -6.76 -7.57
N ARG A 127 -20.62 -6.76 -8.78
CA ARG A 127 -20.48 -5.56 -9.61
C ARG A 127 -21.80 -4.80 -9.85
N PRO A 128 -22.93 -5.43 -10.22
CA PRO A 128 -24.19 -4.71 -10.41
C PRO A 128 -24.69 -4.03 -9.13
N PHE A 129 -24.51 -4.68 -7.97
CA PHE A 129 -24.87 -4.11 -6.68
C PHE A 129 -24.04 -2.87 -6.34
N LEU A 130 -22.72 -2.91 -6.57
CA LEU A 130 -21.86 -1.73 -6.40
C LEU A 130 -22.21 -0.63 -7.41
N GLN A 131 -22.57 -0.99 -8.64
CA GLN A 131 -22.98 -0.03 -9.67
C GLN A 131 -24.28 0.70 -9.28
N GLU A 132 -25.21 0.04 -8.61
CA GLU A 132 -26.42 0.67 -8.09
C GLU A 132 -26.09 1.80 -7.10
N TYR A 133 -25.12 1.57 -6.20
CA TYR A 133 -24.64 2.61 -5.28
C TYR A 133 -24.07 3.80 -6.06
N VAL A 134 -23.21 3.56 -7.04
CA VAL A 134 -22.60 4.62 -7.85
C VAL A 134 -23.65 5.41 -8.63
N THR A 135 -24.64 4.74 -9.20
CA THR A 135 -25.75 5.41 -9.91
C THR A 135 -26.58 6.30 -8.99
N ARG A 136 -26.78 5.87 -7.73
CA ARG A 136 -27.57 6.62 -6.74
C ARG A 136 -26.82 7.77 -6.09
N VAL A 137 -25.54 7.58 -5.77
CA VAL A 137 -24.73 8.52 -4.97
C VAL A 137 -23.81 9.39 -5.84
N GLY A 138 -23.56 8.98 -7.08
CA GLY A 138 -22.56 9.59 -7.95
C GLY A 138 -21.21 8.91 -7.85
N ALA A 139 -20.35 9.21 -8.83
CA ALA A 139 -18.99 8.70 -8.89
C ALA A 139 -18.16 9.19 -7.68
N TYR A 140 -17.16 8.40 -7.30
CA TYR A 140 -16.18 8.79 -6.30
C TYR A 140 -15.52 10.12 -6.70
N PRO A 141 -15.64 11.20 -5.89
CA PRO A 141 -15.23 12.55 -6.28
C PRO A 141 -13.71 12.72 -6.15
N HIS A 142 -12.94 12.05 -7.00
CA HIS A 142 -11.49 12.03 -6.94
C HIS A 142 -10.83 11.76 -8.30
N ALA A 143 -9.77 12.50 -8.58
CA ALA A 143 -8.87 12.23 -9.70
C ALA A 143 -7.63 11.49 -9.19
N ALA A 144 -7.26 10.40 -9.86
CA ALA A 144 -6.13 9.56 -9.46
C ALA A 144 -4.82 10.35 -9.36
N ILE A 145 -4.11 10.20 -8.24
CA ILE A 145 -2.75 10.70 -8.07
C ILE A 145 -1.79 9.68 -8.67
N VAL A 146 -1.01 10.10 -9.66
CA VAL A 146 0.06 9.29 -10.26
C VAL A 146 1.38 9.69 -9.59
N PRO A 147 2.00 8.83 -8.76
CA PRO A 147 3.29 9.12 -8.15
C PRO A 147 4.35 9.30 -9.23
N ARG A 148 5.20 10.33 -9.10
CA ARG A 148 6.37 10.47 -9.96
C ARG A 148 7.27 9.25 -9.81
N VAL A 149 7.64 8.64 -10.92
CA VAL A 149 8.70 7.64 -10.95
C VAL A 149 10.00 8.37 -10.62
N LYS A 150 10.63 8.05 -9.49
CA LYS A 150 12.01 8.50 -9.27
C LYS A 150 12.85 7.81 -10.34
N GLU A 151 13.42 8.60 -11.24
CA GLU A 151 14.49 8.13 -12.11
C GLU A 151 15.56 7.47 -11.23
N LYS A 152 16.21 6.42 -11.76
CA LYS A 152 17.33 5.78 -11.04
C LYS A 152 18.29 6.91 -10.66
N ALA A 153 18.41 7.17 -9.36
CA ALA A 153 19.42 8.10 -8.89
C ALA A 153 20.75 7.61 -9.45
N PRO A 154 21.62 8.50 -9.96
CA PRO A 154 22.94 8.10 -10.39
C PRO A 154 23.59 7.29 -9.27
N GLY A 155 24.27 6.20 -9.63
CA GLY A 155 24.85 5.26 -8.67
C GLY A 155 25.62 5.97 -7.56
N SER A 156 25.76 5.31 -6.40
CA SER A 156 26.36 5.91 -5.21
C SER A 156 27.56 6.80 -5.53
N ARG A 157 27.50 8.07 -5.10
CA ARG A 157 28.62 9.03 -5.20
C ARG A 157 29.75 8.72 -4.22
N LEU A 158 29.58 7.68 -3.41
CA LEU A 158 30.61 7.21 -2.50
C LEU A 158 31.69 6.46 -3.29
N ARG A 159 32.93 6.79 -2.94
CA ARG A 159 34.14 6.19 -3.49
C ARG A 159 34.31 4.84 -2.83
N LEU A 160 34.73 3.85 -3.61
CA LEU A 160 35.04 2.53 -3.08
C LEU A 160 36.53 2.50 -2.77
N TYR A 161 36.89 2.13 -1.55
CA TYR A 161 38.27 1.82 -1.19
C TYR A 161 38.37 0.37 -0.74
N GLU A 162 39.51 -0.26 -0.97
CA GLU A 162 39.77 -1.63 -0.55
C GLU A 162 41.17 -1.79 0.06
N CYS A 163 41.33 -2.78 0.94
CA CYS A 163 42.61 -3.12 1.54
C CYS A 163 43.27 -4.30 0.80
N SER A 164 44.54 -4.56 1.11
CA SER A 164 45.38 -5.60 0.47
C SER A 164 45.18 -7.03 1.00
N CYS A 165 44.12 -7.32 1.77
CA CYS A 165 43.86 -8.67 2.25
C CYS A 165 43.55 -9.63 1.08
N GLU A 166 43.88 -10.92 1.21
CA GLU A 166 43.53 -11.97 0.22
C GLU A 166 42.03 -11.95 -0.14
N THR A 167 41.19 -11.70 0.86
CA THR A 167 39.80 -11.26 0.65
C THR A 167 39.69 -9.79 1.06
N PRO A 168 39.69 -8.84 0.10
CA PRO A 168 39.69 -7.41 0.41
C PRO A 168 38.46 -6.97 1.19
N ILE A 169 38.67 -6.23 2.27
CA ILE A 169 37.60 -5.48 2.92
C ILE A 169 37.30 -4.27 2.05
N LYS A 170 36.03 -4.05 1.73
CA LYS A 170 35.56 -2.95 0.88
C LYS A 170 34.77 -1.96 1.70
N VAL A 171 35.16 -0.69 1.63
CA VAL A 171 34.46 0.42 2.30
C VAL A 171 34.01 1.45 1.28
N ARG A 172 32.84 2.06 1.53
CA ARG A 172 32.30 3.15 0.71
C ARG A 172 32.27 4.42 1.52
N VAL A 173 32.97 5.44 1.05
CA VAL A 173 33.19 6.69 1.79
C VAL A 173 32.94 7.91 0.91
N ALA A 174 32.54 9.02 1.53
CA ALA A 174 32.24 10.25 0.81
C ALA A 174 33.49 11.05 0.44
N SER A 175 34.59 10.86 1.18
CA SER A 175 35.87 11.55 0.98
C SER A 175 36.65 10.99 -0.21
N ASN A 176 37.43 11.85 -0.87
CA ASN A 176 38.49 11.47 -1.81
C ASN A 176 39.84 11.22 -1.10
N GLU A 177 39.94 11.65 0.15
CA GLU A 177 41.16 11.61 0.98
C GLU A 177 40.91 10.69 2.16
N PHE A 178 40.36 9.50 1.90
CA PHE A 178 40.13 8.52 2.95
C PHE A 178 41.47 7.94 3.39
N ASP A 179 41.86 8.31 4.62
CA ASP A 179 43.11 7.88 5.25
C ASP A 179 42.78 6.99 6.45
N ALA A 180 42.82 5.67 6.20
CA ALA A 180 42.61 4.65 7.22
C ALA A 180 43.39 3.39 6.86
N THR A 181 43.81 2.66 7.88
CA THR A 181 44.47 1.35 7.76
C THR A 181 43.52 0.21 8.09
N CYS A 182 43.77 -0.94 7.48
CA CYS A 182 43.05 -2.17 7.78
C CYS A 182 43.72 -2.88 8.96
N ASN A 183 43.01 -3.10 10.06
CA ASN A 183 43.56 -3.82 11.23
C ASN A 183 43.89 -5.30 10.99
N ARG A 184 43.68 -5.85 9.78
CA ARG A 184 44.03 -7.24 9.44
C ARG A 184 45.36 -7.37 8.71
N CYS A 185 45.56 -6.53 7.69
CA CYS A 185 46.80 -6.51 6.92
C CYS A 185 47.72 -5.35 7.30
N GLU A 186 47.26 -4.44 8.17
CA GLU A 186 47.94 -3.23 8.61
C GLU A 186 48.24 -2.20 7.49
N GLU A 187 47.76 -2.47 6.27
CA GLU A 187 47.92 -1.61 5.10
C GLU A 187 46.79 -0.59 4.94
N LEU A 188 47.08 0.49 4.20
CA LEU A 188 46.10 1.53 3.86
C LEU A 188 44.98 0.99 2.95
N PHE A 189 43.78 1.55 3.13
CA PHE A 189 42.71 1.41 2.15
C PHE A 189 43.01 2.27 0.92
N VAL A 190 43.03 1.67 -0.26
CA VAL A 190 43.34 2.34 -1.54
C VAL A 190 42.07 2.54 -2.36
N LEU A 191 42.00 3.66 -3.09
CA LEU A 191 40.85 4.01 -3.92
C LEU A 191 40.75 3.04 -5.11
N VAL A 192 39.58 2.44 -5.28
CA VAL A 192 39.26 1.60 -6.44
C VAL A 192 38.75 2.50 -7.57
N GLU A 193 39.54 2.64 -8.62
CA GLU A 193 39.12 3.30 -9.85
C GLU A 193 38.00 2.49 -10.52
N LYS A 194 36.95 3.16 -11.00
CA LYS A 194 35.90 2.47 -11.76
C LYS A 194 36.47 2.08 -13.12
N SER A 195 36.54 0.79 -13.42
CA SER A 195 36.75 0.34 -14.79
C SER A 195 35.58 0.81 -15.65
N GLU A 196 35.88 1.54 -16.73
CA GLU A 196 34.92 1.89 -17.77
C GLU A 196 34.56 0.63 -18.56
N GLU A 197 33.74 -0.26 -17.99
CA GLU A 197 33.09 -1.31 -18.76
C GLU A 197 31.87 -0.72 -19.47
N LYS A 198 32.03 -0.64 -20.79
CA LYS A 198 31.10 -0.20 -21.82
C LYS A 198 29.67 -0.67 -21.59
N GLU A 199 28.74 0.28 -21.66
CA GLU A 199 27.32 0.02 -21.88
C GLU A 199 27.14 -0.75 -23.20
N GLY A 200 26.53 -1.92 -23.11
CA GLY A 200 25.94 -2.68 -24.21
C GLY A 200 24.49 -3.00 -23.90
#